data_AF-A0A7M1B6K9-F1
#
_entry.id   AF-A0A7M1B6K9-F1
#
_cell.length_a   1.000
_cell.length_b   1.000
_cell.length_c   1.000
_cell.angle_alpha   90.00
_cell.angle_beta   90.00
_cell.angle_gamma   90.00
#
_symmetry.space_group_name_H-M   'P 1'
#
loop_
_entity.id
_entity.type
_entity.pdbx_description
1 polymer ?
#
loop_
_entity_poly.entity_id
_entity_poly.type
_entity_poly.pdbx_seq_one_letter_code
_entity_poly.pdbx_strand_id
1 'polypeptide(L)'
;MYRSRRVREDLTSFYGGHFPYAATSQTSLRYEVTVGIGGNLGDVRRRFEHLFFALKRERQVEVLRTSLILKNPPFGYKEQDDFFNAIIVLKTSMQPKEFLRYLHRVEKRFGRRRSFANAPRTLDLDIIFFDNREVKTKDLTIPHAAWFERESVLIPLAGVK
;
A
#
# COMPACT_ATOMS: atom_id res chain seq x y z
N MET A 1 2.54 -16.57 12.28
CA MET A 1 3.60 -16.98 11.33
C MET A 1 3.09 -16.76 9.91
N TYR A 2 3.88 -16.14 9.02
CA TYR A 2 3.47 -15.97 7.62
C TYR A 2 3.70 -17.26 6.84
N ARG A 3 2.75 -17.61 5.98
CA ARG A 3 2.88 -18.68 4.99
C ARG A 3 3.12 -18.06 3.61
N SER A 4 3.75 -18.81 2.71
CA SER A 4 4.09 -18.33 1.37
C SER A 4 3.65 -19.30 0.29
N ARG A 5 3.36 -18.76 -0.90
CA ARG A 5 3.08 -19.49 -2.13
C ARG A 5 3.84 -18.84 -3.27
N ARG A 6 4.62 -19.63 -4.02
CA ARG A 6 5.27 -19.15 -5.23
C ARG A 6 4.20 -18.85 -6.29
N VAL A 7 4.27 -17.67 -6.88
CA VAL A 7 3.39 -17.25 -7.99
C VAL A 7 4.06 -17.62 -9.31
N ARG A 8 5.33 -17.28 -9.45
CA ARG A 8 6.25 -17.68 -10.53
C ARG A 8 7.70 -17.57 -10.04
N GLU A 9 8.68 -17.74 -10.91
CA GLU A 9 10.10 -17.85 -10.54
C GLU A 9 10.60 -16.72 -9.62
N ASP A 10 10.28 -15.47 -9.95
CA ASP A 10 10.73 -14.26 -9.26
C ASP A 10 9.68 -13.68 -8.29
N LEU A 11 8.48 -14.27 -8.23
CA LEU A 11 7.34 -13.75 -7.47
C LEU A 11 6.85 -14.72 -6.41
N THR A 12 6.72 -14.23 -5.19
CA THR A 12 6.20 -15.01 -4.07
C THR A 12 5.13 -14.23 -3.32
N SER A 13 3.95 -14.82 -3.13
CA SER A 13 2.90 -14.25 -2.29
C SER A 13 2.97 -14.79 -0.87
N PHE A 14 2.67 -13.94 0.10
CA PHE A 14 2.62 -14.26 1.52
C PHE A 14 1.23 -13.96 2.08
N TYR A 15 0.80 -14.81 3.02
CA TYR A 15 -0.42 -14.61 3.78
C TYR A 15 -0.18 -14.86 5.27
N GLY A 16 -0.78 -14.02 6.11
CA GLY A 16 -0.61 -14.03 7.56
C GLY A 16 -0.83 -12.65 8.17
N GLY A 17 -1.11 -12.62 9.48
CA GLY A 17 -1.52 -11.38 10.16
C GLY A 17 -2.81 -10.84 9.53
N HIS A 18 -2.84 -9.55 9.22
CA HIS A 18 -3.96 -8.89 8.54
C HIS A 18 -3.75 -8.74 7.03
N PHE A 19 -3.08 -9.70 6.38
CA PHE A 19 -2.89 -9.76 4.93
C PHE A 19 -3.12 -11.21 4.45
N PRO A 20 -4.31 -11.55 3.94
CA PRO A 20 -5.44 -10.66 3.65
C PRO A 20 -6.30 -10.39 4.89
N TYR A 21 -7.12 -9.35 4.80
CA TYR A 21 -8.13 -8.94 5.78
C TYR A 21 -9.37 -8.46 5.03
N ALA A 22 -10.55 -8.69 5.63
CA ALA A 22 -11.81 -8.12 5.18
C ALA A 22 -12.63 -7.71 6.41
N ALA A 23 -13.07 -6.46 6.45
CA ALA A 23 -13.95 -5.95 7.48
C ALA A 23 -15.35 -6.57 7.34
N THR A 24 -16.00 -6.81 8.47
CA THR A 24 -17.38 -7.32 8.54
C THR A 24 -18.41 -6.21 8.80
N SER A 25 -17.96 -5.03 9.24
CA SER A 25 -18.80 -3.88 9.55
C SER A 25 -18.94 -2.92 8.37
N GLN A 26 -20.09 -2.27 8.28
CA GLN A 26 -20.28 -1.12 7.40
C GLN A 26 -19.74 0.14 8.06
N THR A 27 -19.18 1.03 7.25
CA THR A 27 -18.63 2.33 7.67
C THR A 27 -19.46 3.48 7.11
N SER A 28 -19.58 4.56 7.89
CA SER A 28 -20.21 5.80 7.47
C SER A 28 -19.23 6.79 6.81
N LEU A 29 -17.94 6.45 6.77
CA LEU A 29 -16.92 7.27 6.12
C LEU A 29 -17.18 7.35 4.61
N ARG A 30 -16.90 8.53 4.04
CA ARG A 30 -17.44 8.92 2.72
C ARG A 30 -16.73 8.27 1.55
N TYR A 31 -15.40 8.36 1.52
CA TYR A 31 -14.61 8.09 0.33
C TYR A 31 -13.90 6.75 0.41
N GLU A 32 -14.08 5.90 -0.58
CA GLU A 32 -13.27 4.68 -0.74
C GLU A 32 -11.94 5.02 -1.41
N VAL A 33 -10.85 4.48 -0.88
CA VAL A 33 -9.50 4.77 -1.37
C VAL A 33 -8.70 3.47 -1.44
N THR A 34 -8.12 3.21 -2.60
CA THR A 34 -7.20 2.09 -2.81
C THR A 34 -5.78 2.60 -2.70
N VAL A 35 -5.03 2.06 -1.74
CA VAL A 35 -3.64 2.45 -1.47
C VAL A 35 -2.71 1.28 -1.75
N GLY A 36 -1.70 1.51 -2.59
CA GLY A 36 -0.56 0.63 -2.74
C GLY A 36 0.42 0.85 -1.60
N ILE A 37 0.86 -0.22 -0.97
CA ILE A 37 1.89 -0.17 0.07
C ILE A 37 3.12 -0.95 -0.38
N GLY A 38 4.31 -0.42 -0.10
CA GLY A 38 5.57 -1.01 -0.54
C GLY A 38 6.70 -0.82 0.47
N GLY A 39 7.67 -1.72 0.48
CA GLY A 39 8.90 -1.55 1.26
C GLY A 39 9.89 -2.69 1.04
N ASN A 40 11.17 -2.43 1.28
CA ASN A 40 12.22 -3.45 1.16
C ASN A 40 13.27 -3.42 2.27
N LEU A 41 13.22 -2.44 3.19
CA LEU A 41 14.21 -2.35 4.28
C LEU A 41 13.75 -3.05 5.56
N GLY A 42 14.56 -3.98 6.08
CA GLY A 42 14.33 -4.66 7.36
C GLY A 42 13.08 -5.55 7.37
N ASP A 43 12.40 -5.68 8.51
CA ASP A 43 11.21 -6.54 8.62
C ASP A 43 9.94 -5.86 8.07
N VAL A 44 9.79 -5.89 6.74
CA VAL A 44 8.69 -5.23 6.03
C VAL A 44 7.32 -5.84 6.36
N ARG A 45 7.23 -7.16 6.51
CA ARG A 45 5.94 -7.83 6.82
C ARG A 45 5.43 -7.41 8.19
N ARG A 46 6.30 -7.39 9.21
CA ARG A 46 5.94 -6.84 10.53
C ARG A 46 5.59 -5.36 10.46
N ARG A 47 6.26 -4.60 9.60
CA ARG A 47 5.94 -3.18 9.39
C ARG A 47 4.55 -2.99 8.77
N PHE A 48 4.15 -3.83 7.81
CA PHE A 48 2.81 -3.80 7.23
C PHE A 48 1.74 -4.13 8.29
N GLU A 49 2.01 -5.08 9.18
CA GLU A 49 1.14 -5.36 10.31
C GLU A 49 1.01 -4.14 11.26
N HIS A 50 2.12 -3.49 11.58
CA HIS A 50 2.09 -2.26 12.38
C HIS A 50 1.35 -1.11 11.66
N LEU A 51 1.50 -1.00 10.33
CA LEU A 51 0.75 -0.03 9.51
C LEU A 51 -0.75 -0.29 9.61
N PHE A 52 -1.19 -1.54 9.48
CA PHE A 52 -2.61 -1.91 9.61
C PHE A 52 -3.19 -1.39 10.93
N PHE A 53 -2.52 -1.63 12.05
CA PHE A 53 -2.97 -1.13 13.35
C PHE A 53 -2.88 0.40 13.48
N ALA A 54 -1.90 1.03 12.84
CA ALA A 54 -1.81 2.50 12.83
C ALA A 54 -2.98 3.12 12.07
N LEU A 55 -3.36 2.57 10.91
CA LEU A 55 -4.51 3.01 10.12
C LEU A 55 -5.82 2.76 10.88
N LYS A 56 -5.96 1.60 11.54
CA LYS A 56 -7.15 1.26 12.35
C LYS A 56 -7.39 2.20 13.54
N ARG A 57 -6.35 2.90 14.01
CA ARG A 57 -6.44 3.86 15.13
C ARG A 57 -6.77 5.29 14.67
N GLU A 58 -6.70 5.58 13.38
CA GLU A 58 -7.02 6.90 12.84
C GLU A 58 -8.54 7.04 12.71
N ARG A 59 -9.14 8.03 13.39
CA ARG A 59 -10.61 8.17 13.45
C ARG A 59 -11.23 8.49 12.08
N GLN A 60 -10.45 9.09 11.20
CA GLN A 60 -10.87 9.46 9.85
C GLN A 60 -10.55 8.40 8.80
N VAL A 61 -10.07 7.21 9.20
CA VAL A 61 -9.71 6.12 8.29
C VAL A 61 -10.23 4.80 8.83
N GLU A 62 -10.82 4.01 7.95
CA GLU A 62 -11.23 2.63 8.26
C GLU A 62 -10.64 1.68 7.23
N VAL A 63 -10.06 0.56 7.72
CA VAL A 63 -9.52 -0.47 6.83
C VAL A 63 -10.62 -1.41 6.43
N LEU A 64 -10.92 -1.48 5.13
CA LEU A 64 -11.94 -2.37 4.59
C LEU A 64 -11.34 -3.72 4.19
N ARG A 65 -10.29 -3.70 3.37
CA ARG A 65 -9.70 -4.91 2.79
C ARG A 65 -8.19 -4.78 2.67
N THR A 66 -7.49 -5.90 2.76
CA THR A 66 -6.07 -5.98 2.39
C THR A 66 -5.84 -7.20 1.51
N SER A 67 -4.88 -7.08 0.59
CA SER A 67 -4.50 -8.17 -0.30
C SER A 67 -3.53 -9.14 0.39
N LEU A 68 -3.10 -10.15 -0.37
CA LEU A 68 -1.85 -10.84 -0.07
C LEU A 68 -0.66 -9.89 -0.20
N ILE A 69 0.45 -10.21 0.46
CA ILE A 69 1.72 -9.50 0.27
C ILE A 69 2.48 -10.18 -0.85
N LEU A 70 2.81 -9.46 -1.92
CA LEU A 70 3.67 -9.91 -3.00
C LEU A 70 5.11 -9.52 -2.73
N LYS A 71 6.05 -10.45 -2.85
CA LYS A 71 7.47 -10.17 -2.95
C LYS A 71 7.88 -10.20 -4.42
N ASN A 72 8.56 -9.15 -4.90
CA ASN A 72 9.02 -9.02 -6.27
C ASN A 72 10.37 -8.27 -6.36
N PRO A 73 11.14 -8.45 -7.44
CA PRO A 73 12.40 -7.75 -7.65
C PRO A 73 12.24 -6.22 -7.68
N PRO A 74 13.30 -5.46 -7.35
CA PRO A 74 13.28 -4.01 -7.42
C PRO A 74 13.20 -3.49 -8.86
N PHE A 75 12.54 -2.35 -9.02
CA PHE A 75 12.48 -1.60 -10.29
C PHE A 75 13.41 -0.38 -10.26
N GLY A 76 14.12 -0.12 -11.36
CA GLY A 76 15.07 0.98 -11.47
C GLY A 76 16.42 0.64 -10.85
N TYR A 77 16.67 1.09 -9.62
CA TYR A 77 17.92 0.79 -8.90
C TYR A 77 17.92 -0.69 -8.46
N LYS A 78 18.82 -1.52 -8.99
CA LYS A 78 18.78 -2.98 -8.77
C LYS A 78 19.64 -3.49 -7.63
N GLU A 79 20.60 -2.70 -7.16
CA GLU A 79 21.49 -3.04 -6.04
C GLU A 79 20.80 -2.79 -4.68
N GLN A 80 19.66 -3.47 -4.49
CA GLN A 80 18.86 -3.42 -3.26
C GLN A 80 18.03 -4.69 -3.09
N ASP A 81 17.52 -4.91 -1.88
CA ASP A 81 16.63 -6.03 -1.58
C ASP A 81 15.32 -5.96 -2.40
N ASP A 82 14.74 -7.14 -2.63
CA ASP A 82 13.39 -7.29 -3.17
C ASP A 82 12.35 -6.51 -2.37
N PHE A 83 11.34 -6.03 -3.07
CA PHE A 83 10.21 -5.34 -2.46
C PHE A 83 9.14 -6.31 -2.00
N PHE A 84 8.53 -5.98 -0.87
CA PHE A 84 7.21 -6.47 -0.50
C PHE A 84 6.19 -5.39 -0.84
N ASN A 85 5.13 -5.76 -1.56
CA ASN A 85 4.06 -4.89 -1.99
C ASN A 85 2.70 -5.50 -1.64
N ALA A 86 1.73 -4.67 -1.30
CA ALA A 86 0.34 -5.09 -1.08
C ALA A 86 -0.62 -3.93 -1.40
N ILE A 87 -1.91 -4.23 -1.43
CA ILE A 87 -2.98 -3.24 -1.55
C ILE A 87 -3.77 -3.22 -0.24
N ILE A 88 -4.11 -2.01 0.20
CA ILE A 88 -5.09 -1.76 1.25
C ILE A 88 -6.23 -0.93 0.66
N VAL A 89 -7.47 -1.41 0.81
CA VAL A 89 -8.69 -0.63 0.51
C VAL A 89 -9.20 -0.05 1.81
N LEU A 90 -9.44 1.25 1.81
CA LEU A 90 -9.79 2.07 2.96
C LEU A 90 -11.06 2.85 2.70
N LYS A 91 -11.71 3.30 3.78
CA LYS A 91 -12.66 4.41 3.74
C LYS A 91 -12.12 5.59 4.53
N THR A 92 -12.38 6.81 4.08
CA THR A 92 -11.94 8.03 4.76
C THR A 92 -12.92 9.19 4.62
N SER A 93 -12.91 10.11 5.57
CA SER A 93 -13.58 11.42 5.47
C SER A 93 -12.70 12.51 4.83
N MET A 94 -11.39 12.28 4.70
CA MET A 94 -10.43 13.26 4.19
C MET A 94 -10.56 13.43 2.67
N GLN A 95 -10.39 14.64 2.15
CA GLN A 95 -10.28 14.86 0.70
C GLN A 95 -8.94 14.32 0.15
N PRO A 96 -8.80 14.07 -1.18
CA PRO A 96 -7.58 13.47 -1.76
C PRO A 96 -6.25 14.14 -1.34
N LYS A 97 -6.19 15.47 -1.38
CA LYS A 97 -4.98 16.23 -0.98
C LYS A 97 -4.68 16.11 0.52
N GLU A 98 -5.71 16.06 1.35
CA GLU A 98 -5.54 15.87 2.80
C GLU A 98 -5.11 14.45 3.11
N PHE A 99 -5.70 13.46 2.45
CA PHE A 99 -5.35 12.07 2.58
C PHE A 99 -3.90 11.80 2.15
N LEU A 100 -3.45 12.41 1.04
CA LEU A 100 -2.04 12.34 0.62
C LEU A 100 -1.09 12.88 1.71
N ARG A 101 -1.41 14.04 2.30
CA ARG A 101 -0.62 14.60 3.42
C ARG A 101 -0.63 13.67 4.63
N TYR A 102 -1.75 13.03 4.93
CA TYR A 102 -1.85 12.02 5.97
C TYR A 102 -0.93 10.84 5.69
N LEU A 103 -0.95 10.26 4.48
CA LEU A 103 -0.06 9.16 4.10
C LEU A 103 1.42 9.55 4.26
N HIS A 104 1.83 10.73 3.81
CA HIS A 104 3.21 11.19 4.01
C HIS A 104 3.62 11.32 5.48
N ARG A 105 2.70 11.71 6.38
CA ARG A 105 2.97 11.71 7.83
C ARG A 105 3.14 10.30 8.37
N VAL A 106 2.32 9.35 7.90
CA VAL A 106 2.46 7.93 8.25
C VAL A 106 3.82 7.42 7.79
N GLU A 107 4.20 7.62 6.53
CA GLU A 107 5.51 7.21 6.01
C GLU A 107 6.67 7.75 6.84
N LYS A 108 6.63 9.03 7.20
CA LYS A 108 7.64 9.67 8.06
C LYS A 108 7.71 8.98 9.43
N ARG A 109 6.57 8.69 10.05
CA ARG A 109 6.49 7.96 11.33
C ARG A 109 7.07 6.54 11.22
N PHE A 110 6.94 5.91 10.05
CA PHE A 110 7.50 4.60 9.73
C PHE A 110 8.94 4.67 9.19
N GLY A 111 9.60 5.83 9.30
CA GLY A 111 11.02 6.01 9.02
C GLY A 111 11.38 6.17 7.55
N ARG A 112 10.43 6.49 6.66
CA ARG A 112 10.73 6.72 5.24
C ARG A 112 11.70 7.90 5.11
N ARG A 113 12.82 7.67 4.42
CA ARG A 113 13.79 8.70 4.02
C ARG A 113 13.84 8.77 2.49
N ARG A 114 13.82 9.97 1.91
CA ARG A 114 13.90 10.20 0.46
C ARG A 114 15.29 10.72 0.13
N SER A 115 16.24 9.81 -0.12
CA SER A 115 17.64 10.14 -0.42
C SER A 115 17.88 10.36 -1.92
N PHE A 116 17.50 9.40 -2.75
CA PHE A 116 17.61 9.46 -4.21
C PHE A 116 16.44 8.72 -4.89
N ALA A 117 16.30 8.89 -6.20
CA ALA A 117 15.24 8.24 -6.97
C ALA A 117 15.35 6.70 -6.88
N ASN A 118 14.24 6.01 -6.59
CA ASN A 118 14.18 4.56 -6.42
C ASN A 118 15.02 3.99 -5.26
N ALA A 119 15.45 4.80 -4.30
CA ALA A 119 16.17 4.35 -3.13
C ALA A 119 15.39 3.29 -2.32
N PRO A 120 16.08 2.39 -1.60
CA PRO A 120 15.44 1.49 -0.64
C PRO A 120 14.60 2.26 0.38
N ARG A 121 13.47 1.71 0.78
CA ARG A 121 12.52 2.40 1.66
C ARG A 121 11.89 1.47 2.69
N THR A 122 11.62 2.03 3.86
CA THR A 122 10.93 1.32 4.94
C THR A 122 9.45 1.14 4.60
N LEU A 123 8.81 2.20 4.12
CA LEU A 123 7.41 2.21 3.72
C LEU A 123 7.18 3.24 2.62
N ASP A 124 6.39 2.87 1.62
CA ASP A 124 5.86 3.69 0.55
C ASP A 124 4.34 3.51 0.52
N LEU A 125 3.59 4.61 0.42
CA LEU A 125 2.13 4.64 0.40
C LEU A 125 1.65 5.49 -0.79
N ASP A 126 1.13 4.83 -1.81
CA ASP A 126 0.66 5.46 -3.05
C ASP A 126 -0.86 5.37 -3.16
N ILE A 127 -1.52 6.51 -3.41
CA ILE A 127 -2.97 6.53 -3.73
C ILE A 127 -3.15 6.02 -5.15
N ILE A 128 -3.76 4.86 -5.33
CA ILE A 128 -4.03 4.27 -6.64
C ILE A 128 -5.38 4.75 -7.19
N PHE A 129 -6.44 4.62 -6.39
CA PHE A 129 -7.80 5.05 -6.73
C PHE A 129 -8.41 5.81 -5.55
N PHE A 130 -9.34 6.71 -5.85
CA PHE A 130 -10.07 7.49 -4.84
C PHE A 130 -11.49 7.73 -5.33
N ASP A 131 -12.41 6.86 -4.91
CA ASP A 131 -13.70 6.64 -5.56
C ASP A 131 -13.57 6.61 -7.10
N ASN A 132 -14.52 7.23 -7.79
CA ASN A 132 -14.49 7.47 -9.23
C ASN A 132 -13.91 8.86 -9.58
N ARG A 133 -13.00 9.40 -8.75
CA ARG A 133 -12.43 10.73 -8.99
C ARG A 133 -11.24 10.67 -9.92
N GLU A 134 -11.17 11.66 -10.79
CA GLU A 134 -9.96 12.03 -11.50
C GLU A 134 -9.34 13.27 -10.84
N VAL A 135 -8.06 13.16 -10.50
CA VAL A 135 -7.29 14.27 -9.92
C VAL A 135 -6.01 14.41 -10.72
N LYS A 136 -5.73 15.60 -11.22
CA LYS A 136 -4.49 15.92 -11.91
C LYS A 136 -3.95 17.24 -11.40
N THR A 137 -2.97 17.15 -10.51
CA THR A 137 -2.28 18.29 -9.92
C THR A 137 -0.77 18.07 -10.01
N LYS A 138 0.02 19.07 -9.62
CA LYS A 138 1.48 18.93 -9.57
C LYS A 138 1.94 17.81 -8.65
N ASP A 139 1.21 17.58 -7.54
CA ASP A 139 1.64 16.70 -6.46
C ASP A 139 0.84 15.38 -6.38
N LEU A 140 -0.24 15.26 -7.15
CA LEU A 140 -1.16 14.12 -7.06
C LEU A 140 -1.85 13.85 -8.40
N THR A 141 -1.76 12.60 -8.85
CA THR A 141 -2.47 12.08 -10.02
C THR A 141 -3.30 10.87 -9.58
N ILE A 142 -4.61 10.90 -9.83
CA ILE A 142 -5.56 9.81 -9.54
C ILE A 142 -6.40 9.57 -10.81
N PRO A 143 -6.51 8.32 -11.30
CA PRO A 143 -5.77 7.14 -10.84
C PRO A 143 -4.25 7.30 -10.96
N HIS A 144 -3.47 6.58 -10.15
CA HIS A 144 -2.01 6.67 -10.20
C HIS A 144 -1.48 6.30 -11.59
N ALA A 145 -0.80 7.22 -12.28
CA ALA A 145 -0.49 7.11 -13.71
C ALA A 145 0.06 5.75 -14.18
N ALA A 146 0.94 5.09 -13.41
CA ALA A 146 1.56 3.81 -13.79
C ALA A 146 0.94 2.58 -13.10
N TRP A 147 -0.27 2.68 -12.53
CA TRP A 147 -0.85 1.57 -11.76
C TRP A 147 -1.07 0.30 -12.58
N PHE A 148 -1.48 0.47 -13.85
CA PHE A 148 -1.84 -0.63 -14.75
C PHE A 148 -0.64 -1.29 -15.43
N GLU A 149 0.57 -0.75 -15.27
CA GLU A 149 1.80 -1.30 -15.83
C GLU A 149 2.62 -2.07 -14.79
N ARG A 150 2.22 -1.99 -13.52
CA ARG A 150 3.00 -2.51 -12.39
C ARG A 150 2.39 -3.80 -11.86
N GLU A 151 3.08 -4.92 -12.05
CA GLU A 151 2.69 -6.21 -11.47
C GLU A 151 2.64 -6.15 -9.94
N SER A 152 3.51 -5.35 -9.31
CA SER A 152 3.48 -5.07 -7.87
C SER A 152 2.19 -4.40 -7.39
N VAL A 153 1.39 -3.84 -8.29
CA VAL A 153 0.06 -3.28 -8.04
C VAL A 153 -1.02 -4.25 -8.51
N LEU A 154 -0.94 -4.71 -9.77
CA LEU A 154 -1.96 -5.54 -10.41
C LEU A 154 -2.20 -6.88 -9.70
N ILE A 155 -1.13 -7.59 -9.31
CA ILE A 155 -1.25 -8.92 -8.70
C ILE A 155 -1.93 -8.82 -7.32
N PRO A 156 -1.50 -7.94 -6.39
CA PRO A 156 -2.21 -7.80 -5.12
C PRO A 156 -3.62 -7.21 -5.29
N LEU A 157 -3.83 -6.29 -6.25
CA LEU A 157 -5.14 -5.67 -6.51
C LEU A 157 -6.21 -6.70 -6.88
N ALA A 158 -5.85 -7.77 -7.60
CA ALA A 158 -6.77 -8.85 -7.95
C ALA A 158 -7.41 -9.55 -6.73
N GLY A 159 -6.74 -9.51 -5.57
CA GLY A 159 -7.23 -10.12 -4.33
C GLY A 159 -8.14 -9.23 -3.47
N VAL A 160 -8.42 -8.00 -3.89
CA VAL A 160 -9.23 -7.03 -3.12
C VAL A 160 -10.29 -6.30 -3.95
N LYS A 161 -10.54 -6.78 -5.17
CA LYS A 161 -11.70 -6.36 -5.96
C LYS A 161 -12.98 -6.85 -5.28
#